data_AF-A0A2I1HE26-F1
#
_entry.id   AF-A0A2I1HE26-F1
#
_cell.length_a   1.000
_cell.length_b   1.000
_cell.length_c   1.000
_cell.angle_alpha   90.00
_cell.angle_beta   90.00
_cell.angle_gamma   90.00
#
_symmetry.space_group_name_H-M   'P 1'
#
loop_
_entity.id
_entity.type
_entity.pdbx_description
1 polymer ?
#
loop_
_entity_poly.entity_id
_entity_poly.type
_entity_poly.pdbx_seq_one_letter_code
_entity_poly.pdbx_strand_id
1 'polypeptide(L)'
;MPFANIRISKGSRVLHGWYIHPLPYEMSLKDFFMKLVNKEISPECNIAVTSSEEIERIELSEALAASATQASLNCNIIELTKGVGIYIHYRLKTDITTATPASQNGFAILMQNARKSKLYLPTFPQSGNRKQTLRNDLVDWIHNNGGGWSTQSYANTQGKEFIVSLTEAIWYIDMRSHKKLEE
;
A
#
# COMPACT_ATOMS: atom_id res chain seq x y z
N MET A 1 6.21 -39.48 19.35
CA MET A 1 6.92 -38.61 18.39
C MET A 1 6.25 -37.24 18.45
N PRO A 2 6.98 -36.16 18.78
CA PRO A 2 6.38 -34.84 18.87
C PRO A 2 5.90 -34.36 17.49
N PHE A 3 4.95 -33.44 17.47
CA PHE A 3 4.37 -32.89 16.25
C PHE A 3 4.13 -31.39 16.40
N ALA A 4 4.06 -30.70 15.26
CA ALA A 4 3.74 -29.29 15.19
C ALA A 4 2.70 -29.02 14.10
N ASN A 5 1.85 -28.02 14.31
CA ASN A 5 0.96 -27.47 13.31
C ASN A 5 1.72 -26.41 12.53
N ILE A 6 1.92 -26.65 11.23
CA ILE A 6 2.72 -25.77 10.37
C ILE A 6 1.79 -25.04 9.42
N ARG A 7 2.02 -23.75 9.22
CA ARG A 7 1.44 -22.95 8.13
C ARG A 7 2.56 -22.23 7.40
N ILE A 8 2.44 -22.15 6.07
CA ILE A 8 3.39 -21.41 5.23
C ILE A 8 2.60 -20.41 4.37
N SER A 9 2.98 -19.14 4.44
CA SER A 9 2.39 -18.09 3.61
C SER A 9 3.45 -17.22 2.96
N LYS A 10 3.11 -16.66 1.80
CA LYS A 10 3.90 -15.64 1.10
C LYS A 10 2.98 -14.46 0.78
N GLY A 11 3.22 -13.32 1.44
CA GLY A 11 2.28 -12.20 1.44
C GLY A 11 0.89 -12.59 1.97
N SER A 12 -0.18 -12.26 1.24
CA SER A 12 -1.55 -12.66 1.57
C SER A 12 -1.90 -14.09 1.15
N ARG A 13 -1.04 -14.77 0.38
CA ARG A 13 -1.30 -16.11 -0.14
C ARG A 13 -0.86 -17.17 0.87
N VAL A 14 -1.77 -18.07 1.20
CA VAL A 14 -1.45 -19.29 1.95
C VAL A 14 -0.96 -20.33 0.95
N LEU A 15 0.29 -20.76 1.11
CA LEU A 15 0.92 -21.80 0.27
C LEU A 15 0.72 -23.17 0.91
N HIS A 16 0.73 -23.21 2.24
CA HIS A 16 0.46 -24.40 3.03
C HIS A 16 -0.44 -24.01 4.21
N GLY A 17 -1.61 -24.64 4.31
CA GLY A 17 -2.57 -24.43 5.39
C GLY A 17 -2.03 -24.95 6.73
N TRP A 18 -2.84 -24.91 7.79
CA TRP A 18 -2.48 -25.53 9.06
C TRP A 18 -2.54 -27.05 8.93
N TYR A 19 -1.38 -27.69 8.88
CA TYR A 19 -1.25 -29.14 8.83
C TYR A 19 -0.27 -29.66 9.89
N ILE A 20 -0.54 -30.87 10.38
CA ILE A 20 0.28 -31.52 11.40
C ILE A 20 1.47 -32.21 10.73
N HIS A 21 2.67 -31.90 11.19
CA HIS A 21 3.90 -32.55 10.75
C HIS A 21 4.65 -33.16 11.94
N PRO A 22 5.26 -34.36 11.76
CA PRO A 22 6.09 -34.96 12.79
C PRO A 22 7.38 -34.17 12.98
N LEU A 23 7.88 -34.14 14.21
CA LEU A 23 9.20 -33.59 14.58
C LEU A 23 10.14 -34.78 14.85
N PRO A 24 10.90 -35.25 13.84
CA PRO A 24 11.60 -36.53 13.92
C PRO A 24 12.83 -36.50 14.83
N TYR A 25 13.50 -35.36 14.97
CA TYR A 25 14.67 -35.16 15.81
C TYR A 25 14.95 -33.67 16.02
N GLU A 26 15.88 -33.36 16.92
CA GLU A 26 16.39 -32.01 17.19
C GLU A 26 16.95 -31.36 15.92
N MET A 27 16.44 -30.19 15.56
CA MET A 27 16.95 -29.39 14.43
C MET A 27 16.52 -27.93 14.59
N SER A 28 17.14 -27.03 13.82
CA SER A 28 16.72 -25.65 13.76
C SER A 28 15.38 -25.49 13.01
N LEU A 29 14.67 -24.40 13.28
CA LEU A 29 13.47 -24.03 12.51
C LEU A 29 13.74 -23.89 11.00
N LYS A 30 14.94 -23.42 10.64
CA LYS A 30 15.39 -23.33 9.24
C LYS A 30 15.56 -24.71 8.61
N ASP A 31 16.25 -25.61 9.28
CA ASP A 31 16.49 -26.97 8.76
C ASP A 31 15.18 -27.74 8.64
N PHE A 32 14.27 -27.58 9.60
CA PHE A 32 12.94 -28.16 9.52
C PHE A 32 12.18 -27.70 8.28
N PHE A 33 12.17 -26.39 8.00
CA PHE A 33 11.53 -25.85 6.80
C PHE A 33 12.12 -26.45 5.52
N MET A 34 13.45 -26.50 5.41
CA MET A 34 14.12 -27.05 4.23
C MET A 34 13.76 -28.51 4.01
N LYS A 35 13.81 -29.33 5.07
CA LYS A 35 13.46 -30.75 5.01
C LYS A 35 11.97 -30.98 4.72
N LEU A 36 11.10 -30.10 5.22
CA LEU A 36 9.68 -30.14 4.95
C LEU A 36 9.38 -29.87 3.46
N VAL A 37 9.96 -28.80 2.91
CA VAL A 37 9.79 -28.42 1.50
C VAL A 37 10.44 -29.44 0.54
N ASN A 38 11.56 -30.03 0.94
CA ASN A 38 12.25 -31.09 0.18
C ASN A 38 11.63 -32.48 0.34
N LYS A 39 10.45 -32.60 0.97
CA LYS A 39 9.71 -33.86 1.14
C LYS A 39 10.43 -34.92 1.98
N GLU A 40 11.39 -34.53 2.82
CA GLU A 40 12.11 -35.44 3.71
C GLU A 40 11.33 -35.79 4.99
N ILE A 41 10.45 -34.90 5.46
CA ILE A 41 9.66 -35.09 6.70
C ILE A 41 8.23 -35.57 6.40
N SER A 42 7.64 -35.13 5.30
CA SER A 42 6.25 -35.47 4.93
C SER A 42 6.13 -35.58 3.41
N PRO A 43 6.59 -36.70 2.83
CA PRO A 43 6.70 -36.87 1.39
C PRO A 43 5.34 -36.82 0.66
N GLU A 44 4.28 -37.22 1.37
CA GLU A 44 2.88 -37.14 0.93
C GLU A 44 2.39 -35.69 0.72
N CYS A 45 3.09 -34.71 1.31
CA CYS A 45 2.65 -33.33 1.34
C CYS A 45 3.20 -32.54 0.14
N ASN A 46 2.32 -32.13 -0.78
CA ASN A 46 2.69 -31.28 -1.91
C ASN A 46 2.62 -29.81 -1.51
N ILE A 47 3.73 -29.30 -0.97
CA ILE A 47 3.90 -27.88 -0.67
C ILE A 47 4.43 -27.20 -1.93
N ALA A 48 3.67 -26.26 -2.48
CA ALA A 48 4.08 -25.47 -3.66
C ALA A 48 5.07 -24.35 -3.28
N VAL A 49 6.18 -24.75 -2.65
CA VAL A 49 7.28 -23.90 -2.18
C VAL A 49 8.58 -24.56 -2.62
N THR A 50 9.59 -23.77 -3.00
CA THR A 50 10.94 -24.28 -3.25
C THR A 50 11.86 -23.94 -2.09
N SER A 51 12.89 -24.77 -1.87
CA SER A 51 13.88 -24.55 -0.81
C SER A 51 14.75 -23.29 -1.00
N SER A 52 14.60 -22.61 -2.14
CA SER A 52 15.25 -21.33 -2.46
C SER A 52 14.50 -20.11 -1.91
N GLU A 53 13.27 -20.28 -1.42
CA GLU A 53 12.46 -19.20 -0.88
C GLU A 53 13.03 -18.68 0.45
N GLU A 54 13.18 -17.36 0.57
CA GLU A 54 13.69 -16.73 1.80
C GLU A 54 12.58 -16.61 2.85
N ILE A 55 12.86 -17.04 4.08
CA ILE A 55 11.96 -16.86 5.22
C ILE A 55 12.11 -15.42 5.75
N GLU A 56 11.02 -14.66 5.79
CA GLU A 56 10.97 -13.31 6.35
C GLU A 56 10.96 -13.36 7.87
N ARG A 57 10.05 -14.16 8.45
CA ARG A 57 9.94 -14.38 9.90
C ARG A 57 9.18 -15.65 10.22
N ILE A 58 9.37 -16.11 11.46
CA ILE A 58 8.67 -17.27 12.02
C ILE A 58 7.94 -16.81 13.28
N GLU A 59 6.68 -17.18 13.37
CA GLU A 59 5.79 -16.86 14.48
C GLU A 59 5.31 -18.18 15.12
N LEU A 60 5.36 -18.28 16.44
CA LEU A 60 4.89 -19.44 17.20
C LEU A 60 3.77 -19.05 18.14
N SER A 61 2.84 -19.97 18.39
CA SER A 61 1.76 -19.75 19.35
C SER A 61 1.32 -21.06 20.01
N GLU A 62 0.77 -20.95 21.21
CA GLU A 62 0.17 -22.07 21.96
C GLU A 62 -1.15 -22.53 21.33
N ALA A 63 -1.92 -21.60 20.78
CA ALA A 63 -3.22 -21.84 20.16
C ALA A 63 -3.44 -20.95 18.93
N LEU A 64 -4.35 -21.38 18.05
CA LEU A 64 -4.62 -20.72 16.76
C LEU A 64 -5.10 -19.26 16.86
N ALA A 65 -5.65 -18.87 18.02
CA ALA A 65 -6.13 -17.52 18.33
C ALA A 65 -5.25 -16.77 19.35
N ALA A 66 -4.14 -17.37 19.80
CA ALA A 66 -3.26 -16.77 20.79
C ALA A 66 -2.31 -15.73 20.17
N SER A 67 -1.73 -14.88 21.02
CA SER A 67 -0.66 -13.98 20.63
C SER A 67 0.54 -14.79 20.14
N ALA A 68 1.08 -14.43 18.97
CA ALA A 68 2.23 -15.12 18.42
C ALA A 68 3.54 -14.49 18.88
N THR A 69 4.52 -15.32 19.21
CA THR A 69 5.89 -14.95 19.55
C THR A 69 6.79 -15.14 18.34
N GLN A 70 7.57 -14.13 17.99
CA GLN A 70 8.54 -14.24 16.91
C GLN A 70 9.75 -15.07 17.37
N ALA A 71 10.21 -15.99 16.52
CA ALA A 71 11.41 -16.79 16.79
C ALA A 71 12.49 -16.61 15.72
N SER A 72 13.74 -16.81 16.13
CA SER A 72 14.89 -16.83 15.23
C SER A 72 14.97 -18.15 14.46
N LEU A 73 15.44 -18.08 13.22
CA LEU A 73 15.64 -19.24 12.33
C LEU A 73 16.53 -20.34 12.92
N ASN A 74 17.46 -19.94 13.78
CA ASN A 74 18.45 -20.83 14.39
C ASN A 74 17.96 -21.49 15.68
N CYS A 75 16.77 -21.12 16.17
CA CYS A 75 16.21 -21.72 17.37
C CYS A 75 15.83 -23.19 17.13
N ASN A 76 16.01 -24.00 18.16
CA ASN A 76 15.65 -25.41 18.13
C ASN A 76 14.12 -25.58 18.14
N ILE A 77 13.60 -26.37 17.21
CA ILE A 77 12.14 -26.55 17.05
C ILE A 77 11.51 -27.32 18.22
N ILE A 78 12.22 -28.27 18.84
CA ILE A 78 11.70 -29.08 19.94
C ILE A 78 11.63 -28.26 21.23
N GLU A 79 12.65 -27.46 21.51
CA GLU A 79 12.64 -26.55 22.67
C GLU A 79 11.51 -25.53 22.55
N LEU A 80 11.35 -24.92 21.37
CA LEU A 80 10.31 -23.94 21.11
C LEU A 80 8.90 -24.51 21.21
N THR A 81 8.66 -25.71 20.69
CA THR A 81 7.33 -26.33 20.77
C THR A 81 6.96 -26.75 22.19
N LYS A 82 7.95 -27.01 23.06
CA LYS A 82 7.72 -27.25 24.49
C LYS A 82 7.52 -25.97 25.30
N GLY A 83 8.22 -24.89 24.95
CA GLY A 83 8.25 -23.65 25.74
C GLY A 83 7.31 -22.54 25.28
N VAL A 84 6.94 -22.50 23.99
CA VAL A 84 6.17 -21.41 23.37
C VAL A 84 4.89 -21.90 22.72
N GLY A 85 4.91 -23.07 22.07
CA GLY A 85 3.70 -23.66 21.51
C GLY A 85 3.90 -24.38 20.18
N ILE A 86 2.88 -25.16 19.80
CA ILE A 86 2.95 -26.11 18.69
C ILE A 86 2.51 -25.55 17.34
N TYR A 87 2.00 -24.31 17.28
CA TYR A 87 1.55 -23.68 16.03
C TYR A 87 2.66 -22.78 15.48
N ILE A 88 3.28 -23.19 14.37
CA ILE A 88 4.41 -22.52 13.74
C ILE A 88 3.97 -21.96 12.38
N HIS A 89 4.04 -20.63 12.24
CA HIS A 89 3.77 -19.93 10.99
C HIS A 89 5.08 -19.44 10.36
N TYR A 90 5.44 -20.04 9.23
CA TYR A 90 6.50 -19.53 8.36
C TYR A 90 5.93 -18.47 7.41
N ARG A 91 6.42 -17.24 7.52
CA ARG A 91 6.15 -16.17 6.56
C ARG A 91 7.35 -16.05 5.64
N LEU A 92 7.16 -16.42 4.38
CA LEU A 92 8.16 -16.25 3.34
C LEU A 92 8.18 -14.80 2.90
N LYS A 93 9.37 -14.30 2.57
CA LYS A 93 9.50 -13.03 1.88
C LYS A 93 8.66 -13.13 0.63
N THR A 94 7.79 -12.16 0.47
CA THR A 94 7.21 -11.90 -0.84
C THR A 94 8.37 -11.64 -1.79
N ASP A 95 8.27 -12.03 -3.06
CA ASP A 95 9.18 -11.51 -4.09
C ASP A 95 8.88 -10.03 -4.20
N ILE A 96 9.45 -9.27 -3.27
CA ILE A 96 9.47 -7.84 -3.31
C ILE A 96 10.51 -7.53 -4.41
N THR A 97 10.12 -7.73 -5.67
CA THR A 97 10.09 -6.53 -6.49
C THR A 97 9.19 -5.64 -5.67
N THR A 98 9.75 -4.58 -5.07
CA THR A 98 9.00 -3.53 -4.36
C THR A 98 7.60 -3.47 -4.91
N ALA A 99 6.57 -3.44 -4.07
CA ALA A 99 5.24 -3.04 -4.48
C ALA A 99 5.39 -1.68 -5.20
N THR A 100 5.66 -1.80 -6.49
CA THR A 100 5.84 -0.81 -7.53
C THR A 100 4.65 -1.22 -8.38
N PRO A 101 3.63 -0.36 -8.48
CA PRO A 101 2.40 -0.74 -9.13
C PRO A 101 2.74 -1.22 -10.54
N ALA A 102 2.29 -2.45 -10.85
CA ALA A 102 2.21 -3.08 -12.17
C ALA A 102 3.21 -2.56 -13.21
N SER A 103 4.29 -3.33 -13.46
CA SER A 103 5.14 -3.28 -14.67
C SER A 103 5.00 -1.99 -15.48
N GLN A 104 5.53 -0.88 -14.98
CA GLN A 104 5.45 0.36 -15.73
C GLN A 104 6.55 0.33 -16.78
N ASN A 105 6.20 -0.06 -18.01
CA ASN A 105 6.99 0.41 -19.16
C ASN A 105 7.16 1.93 -19.05
N GLY A 106 8.21 2.51 -19.64
CA GLY A 106 8.50 3.95 -19.48
C GLY A 106 7.28 4.85 -19.75
N PHE A 107 6.38 4.40 -20.62
CA PHE A 107 5.09 5.02 -20.87
C PHE A 107 4.14 5.05 -19.65
N ALA A 108 4.01 3.96 -18.91
CA ALA A 108 3.20 3.91 -17.70
C ALA A 108 3.82 4.72 -16.54
N ILE A 109 5.16 4.85 -16.47
CA ILE A 109 5.84 5.79 -15.56
C ILE A 109 5.47 7.23 -15.93
N LEU A 110 5.54 7.58 -17.21
CA LEU A 110 5.12 8.89 -17.72
C LEU A 110 3.63 9.15 -17.42
N MET A 111 2.76 8.17 -17.64
CA MET A 111 1.32 8.27 -17.36
C MET A 111 1.02 8.40 -15.87
N GLN A 112 1.75 7.70 -14.99
CA GLN A 112 1.58 7.84 -13.56
C GLN A 112 2.13 9.17 -13.05
N ASN A 113 3.26 9.64 -13.57
CA ASN A 113 3.80 10.95 -13.23
C ASN A 113 2.92 12.10 -13.73
N ALA A 114 2.29 11.96 -14.91
CA ALA A 114 1.29 12.91 -15.39
C ALA A 114 0.09 12.99 -14.44
N ARG A 115 -0.41 11.84 -13.96
CA ARG A 115 -1.51 11.75 -12.98
C ARG A 115 -1.12 12.20 -11.57
N LYS A 116 0.15 12.07 -11.19
CA LYS A 116 0.72 12.51 -9.91
C LYS A 116 1.15 13.97 -9.91
N SER A 117 0.95 14.71 -11.00
CA SER A 117 1.27 16.13 -10.99
C SER A 117 0.40 16.81 -9.93
N LYS A 118 1.03 17.17 -8.81
CA LYS A 118 0.37 17.93 -7.76
C LYS A 118 0.03 19.27 -8.40
N LEU A 119 -1.24 19.47 -8.72
CA LEU A 119 -1.71 20.74 -9.23
C LEU A 119 -1.79 21.73 -8.08
N TYR A 120 -1.26 22.92 -8.31
CA TYR A 120 -1.22 24.01 -7.35
C TYR A 120 -2.32 25.00 -7.69
N LEU A 121 -2.92 25.57 -6.65
CA LEU A 121 -3.95 26.60 -6.76
C LEU A 121 -3.37 27.98 -6.41
N PRO A 122 -3.89 29.06 -7.02
CA PRO A 122 -3.48 30.41 -6.67
C PRO A 122 -3.94 30.75 -5.25
N THR A 123 -3.04 31.33 -4.45
CA THR A 123 -3.39 31.72 -3.07
C THR A 123 -3.83 33.19 -3.03
N PHE A 124 -5.05 33.44 -2.57
CA PHE A 124 -5.58 34.77 -2.38
C PHE A 124 -5.75 35.10 -0.88
N PRO A 125 -5.67 36.38 -0.48
CA PRO A 125 -5.99 36.80 0.88
C PRO A 125 -7.44 36.43 1.24
N GLN A 126 -7.65 35.83 2.41
CA GLN A 126 -8.97 35.51 2.94
C GLN A 126 -9.59 36.73 3.61
N SER A 127 -10.07 37.68 2.80
CA SER A 127 -11.02 38.68 3.29
C SER A 127 -11.82 39.29 2.15
N GLY A 128 -13.13 39.43 2.38
CA GLY A 128 -13.95 40.49 1.82
C GLY A 128 -15.07 40.10 0.87
N ASN A 129 -15.49 41.10 0.09
CA ASN A 129 -16.80 41.30 -0.56
C ASN A 129 -17.22 40.19 -1.55
N ARG A 130 -18.47 40.27 -2.05
CA ARG A 130 -19.07 39.28 -2.97
C ARG A 130 -18.20 38.93 -4.18
N LYS A 131 -17.41 39.88 -4.70
CA LYS A 131 -16.51 39.65 -5.84
C LYS A 131 -15.31 38.78 -5.44
N GLN A 132 -14.79 38.95 -4.23
CA GLN A 132 -13.74 38.09 -3.68
C GLN A 132 -14.28 36.69 -3.34
N THR A 133 -15.54 36.58 -2.93
CA THR A 133 -16.24 35.29 -2.82
C THR A 133 -16.28 34.56 -4.17
N LEU A 134 -16.77 35.23 -5.23
CA LEU A 134 -16.80 34.67 -6.59
C LEU A 134 -15.43 34.19 -7.05
N ARG A 135 -14.38 34.97 -6.76
CA ARG A 135 -13.00 34.59 -7.10
C ARG A 135 -12.57 33.29 -6.40
N ASN A 136 -12.89 33.15 -5.11
CA ASN A 136 -12.55 31.94 -4.36
C ASN A 136 -13.37 30.75 -4.86
N ASP A 137 -14.66 30.95 -5.15
CA ASP A 137 -15.54 29.93 -5.71
C ASP A 137 -15.01 29.41 -7.07
N LEU A 138 -14.44 30.30 -7.91
CA LEU A 138 -13.79 29.90 -9.16
C LEU A 138 -12.54 29.05 -8.92
N VAL A 139 -11.73 29.38 -7.90
CA VAL A 139 -10.56 28.59 -7.54
C VAL A 139 -10.98 27.20 -7.05
N ASP A 140 -12.00 27.13 -6.20
CA ASP A 140 -12.56 25.87 -5.68
C ASP A 140 -13.20 25.05 -6.81
N TRP A 141 -13.89 25.68 -7.76
CA TRP A 141 -14.46 25.02 -8.93
C TRP A 141 -13.38 24.38 -9.79
N ILE A 142 -12.28 25.09 -10.06
CA ILE A 142 -11.14 24.54 -10.81
C ILE A 142 -10.57 23.31 -10.07
N HIS A 143 -10.41 23.41 -8.75
CA HIS A 143 -9.91 22.30 -7.95
C HIS A 143 -10.81 21.06 -8.02
N ASN A 144 -12.12 21.25 -7.83
CA ASN A 144 -13.11 20.17 -7.81
C ASN A 144 -13.24 19.47 -9.17
N ASN A 145 -12.84 20.14 -10.26
CA ASN A 145 -12.81 19.56 -11.61
C ASN A 145 -11.42 19.02 -12.01
N GLY A 146 -10.50 18.87 -11.05
CA GLY A 146 -9.17 18.32 -11.30
C GLY A 146 -8.24 19.24 -12.08
N GLY A 147 -8.54 20.55 -12.12
CA GLY A 147 -7.73 21.57 -12.75
C GLY A 147 -6.75 22.25 -11.77
N GLY A 148 -5.80 23.00 -12.34
CA GLY A 148 -4.80 23.77 -11.60
C GLY A 148 -3.50 23.91 -12.37
N TRP A 149 -2.44 24.39 -11.71
CA TRP A 149 -1.16 24.69 -12.36
C TRP A 149 -0.05 23.73 -11.94
N SER A 150 0.93 23.53 -12.82
CA SER A 150 2.02 22.58 -12.62
C SER A 150 2.98 22.93 -11.48
N THR A 151 3.05 24.21 -11.07
CA THR A 151 3.88 24.67 -9.93
C THR A 151 3.19 25.80 -9.16
N GLN A 152 3.57 25.96 -7.89
CA GLN A 152 3.06 27.07 -7.06
C GLN A 152 3.43 28.45 -7.63
N SER A 153 4.59 28.58 -8.28
CA SER A 153 5.04 29.84 -8.90
C SER A 153 4.13 30.23 -10.07
N TYR A 154 3.82 29.27 -10.96
CA TYR A 154 2.88 29.51 -12.06
C TYR A 154 1.47 29.78 -11.56
N ALA A 155 1.01 29.05 -10.53
CA ALA A 155 -0.29 29.30 -9.90
C ALA A 155 -0.38 30.73 -9.34
N ASN A 156 0.69 31.20 -8.68
CA ASN A 156 0.73 32.52 -8.06
C ASN A 156 1.07 33.69 -9.00
N THR A 157 1.43 33.41 -10.26
CA THR A 157 1.67 34.44 -11.29
C THR A 157 0.55 34.38 -12.34
N GLN A 158 0.74 33.57 -13.38
CA GLN A 158 -0.20 33.40 -14.49
C GLN A 158 -1.56 32.89 -14.01
N GLY A 159 -1.60 31.99 -13.03
CA GLY A 159 -2.86 31.50 -12.49
C GLY A 159 -3.69 32.56 -11.78
N LYS A 160 -3.04 33.47 -11.04
CA LYS A 160 -3.73 34.61 -10.43
C LYS A 160 -4.29 35.56 -11.48
N GLU A 161 -3.48 35.88 -12.50
CA GLU A 161 -3.89 36.77 -13.58
C GLU A 161 -5.09 36.20 -14.36
N PHE A 162 -5.07 34.90 -14.65
CA PHE A 162 -6.20 34.19 -15.25
C PHE A 162 -7.46 34.28 -14.39
N ILE A 163 -7.37 33.92 -13.10
CA ILE A 163 -8.51 33.94 -12.18
C ILE A 163 -9.07 35.36 -12.02
N VAL A 164 -8.21 36.36 -11.91
CA VAL A 164 -8.63 37.77 -11.81
C VAL A 164 -9.35 38.18 -13.09
N SER A 165 -8.78 37.93 -14.26
CA SER A 165 -9.39 38.28 -15.55
C SER A 165 -10.74 37.59 -15.75
N LEU A 166 -10.85 36.31 -15.38
CA LEU A 166 -12.09 35.55 -15.44
C LEU A 166 -13.14 36.11 -14.46
N THR A 167 -12.73 36.42 -13.23
CA THR A 167 -13.61 37.04 -12.23
C THR A 167 -14.14 38.38 -12.75
N GLU A 168 -13.28 39.22 -13.31
CA GLU A 168 -13.69 40.51 -13.90
C GLU A 168 -14.67 40.32 -15.06
N ALA A 169 -14.41 39.38 -15.96
CA ALA A 169 -15.28 39.10 -17.11
C ALA A 169 -16.67 38.63 -16.67
N ILE A 170 -16.74 37.65 -15.75
CA ILE A 170 -18.01 37.15 -15.22
C ILE A 170 -18.74 38.25 -14.46
N TRP A 171 -18.04 38.97 -13.59
CA TRP A 171 -18.62 40.08 -12.81
C TRP A 171 -19.15 41.20 -13.72
N TYR A 172 -18.44 41.51 -14.81
CA TYR A 172 -18.89 42.47 -15.81
C TYR A 172 -20.15 42.01 -16.53
N ILE A 173 -20.22 40.73 -16.92
CA ILE A 173 -21.43 40.14 -17.53
C ILE A 173 -22.59 40.24 -16.55
N ASP A 174 -22.42 39.79 -15.31
CA ASP A 174 -23.46 39.81 -14.28
C ASP A 174 -24.02 41.24 -14.06
N MET A 175 -23.14 42.23 -13.84
CA MET A 175 -23.55 43.63 -13.67
C MET A 175 -24.19 44.26 -14.93
N ARG A 176 -23.83 43.81 -16.14
CA ARG A 176 -24.38 44.33 -17.41
C ARG A 176 -25.66 43.62 -17.85
N SER A 177 -25.84 42.36 -17.46
CA SER A 177 -27.01 41.54 -17.82
C SER A 177 -28.27 42.07 -17.12
N HIS A 178 -28.12 42.66 -15.93
CA HIS A 178 -29.18 43.40 -15.26
C HIS A 178 -29.71 44.61 -16.04
N LYS A 179 -28.96 45.18 -17.00
CA LYS A 179 -29.39 46.35 -17.79
C LYS A 179 -30.00 46.00 -19.16
N LYS A 180 -30.07 44.72 -19.53
CA LYS A 180 -30.54 44.26 -20.85
C LYS A 180 -31.87 43.52 -20.83
N LEU A 181 -32.50 43.38 -19.66
CA LEU A 181 -33.81 42.71 -19.50
C LEU A 181 -34.98 43.71 -19.38
N GLU A 182 -34.77 44.97 -19.75
CA GLU A 182 -35.84 45.94 -19.99
C GLU A 182 -35.95 46.18 -21.51
N GLU A 183 -36.61 45.25 -22.20
CA GLU A 183 -37.28 45.50 -23.49
C GLU A 183 -38.74 45.06 -23.38
#